data_AF-A0A7Y0XWC0-F1
#
_entry.id   AF-A0A7Y0XWC0-F1
#
_cell.length_a   1.000
_cell.length_b   1.000
_cell.length_c   1.000
_cell.angle_alpha   90.00
_cell.angle_beta   90.00
_cell.angle_gamma   90.00
#
_symmetry.space_group_name_H-M   'P 1'
#
loop_
_entity.id
_entity.type
_entity.pdbx_description
1 polymer ?
#
loop_
_entity_poly.entity_id
_entity_poly.type
_entity_poly.pdbx_seq_one_letter_code
_entity_poly.pdbx_strand_id
1 'polypeptide(L)'
;QEKAAELHYYKHKCTDLARELEKEFGLRELSAQKQKSKLSRDEEQQAIRHDQKPQEVKAAVRECWEQSDSGKAFVTALDERGYLLAAGDRRDYVIVDELGGTYSPARLTGSKAAQVRERLSDIDREALPSVAEAKEMQDDRAHGIKTAREQAQWEEALAKAAIEKAEQEAQAKRLAEREEKERQRELAKQRRERKAAKLYSKADMVSVQNDAQWFFKEKNRLKEQAQKEQAKQEEQAKKYQAEQKKEQDNQHPEKQQETQAHVQGVAPAQQQKEPQQKPEKKLERQEERKQEKQQEGQEVSGSRRDFWQKMQSVRDSREEARETKNANTEQTATQQRKAAREALREQSDQQRGRQGGAGRTRDDEERERER
;
A
#
# COMPACT_ATOMS: atom_id res chain seq x y z
N GLN A 1 -80.79 -9.33 -10.54
CA GLN A 1 -80.46 -10.52 -9.73
C GLN A 1 -80.22 -11.67 -10.70
N GLU A 2 -78.97 -11.95 -11.05
CA GLU A 2 -78.66 -13.15 -11.85
C GLU A 2 -78.69 -14.35 -10.91
N LYS A 3 -79.73 -15.18 -11.05
CA LYS A 3 -79.83 -16.46 -10.35
C LYS A 3 -78.73 -17.37 -10.85
N ALA A 4 -78.03 -18.05 -9.93
CA ALA A 4 -77.11 -19.13 -10.27
C ALA A 4 -77.83 -20.15 -11.16
N ALA A 5 -77.23 -20.48 -12.31
CA ALA A 5 -77.78 -21.47 -13.22
C ALA A 5 -78.00 -22.79 -12.49
N GLU A 6 -79.17 -23.40 -12.69
CA GLU A 6 -79.53 -24.67 -12.07
C GLU A 6 -78.58 -25.77 -12.57
N LEU A 7 -77.73 -26.26 -11.68
CA LEU A 7 -76.86 -27.41 -11.96
C LEU A 7 -77.74 -28.67 -12.03
N HIS A 8 -78.09 -29.10 -13.24
CA HIS A 8 -78.86 -30.33 -13.52
C HIS A 8 -78.16 -31.64 -13.11
N TYR A 9 -76.97 -31.56 -12.51
CA TYR A 9 -76.13 -32.70 -12.17
C TYR A 9 -76.00 -32.83 -10.65
N TYR A 10 -76.32 -34.02 -10.12
CA TYR A 10 -76.22 -34.33 -8.69
C TYR A 10 -74.75 -34.33 -8.23
N LYS A 11 -74.44 -33.48 -7.23
CA LYS A 11 -73.21 -33.21 -6.43
C LYS A 11 -71.82 -33.68 -6.91
N HIS A 12 -71.67 -34.88 -7.46
CA HIS A 12 -70.40 -35.48 -7.90
C HIS A 12 -70.33 -35.82 -9.40
N LYS A 13 -71.46 -35.79 -10.12
CA LYS A 13 -71.53 -36.23 -11.53
C LYS A 13 -70.61 -35.46 -12.48
N CYS A 14 -70.36 -34.17 -12.23
CA CYS A 14 -69.37 -33.40 -13.01
C CYS A 14 -67.92 -33.80 -12.68
N THR A 15 -67.63 -34.16 -11.42
CA THR A 15 -66.31 -34.65 -11.00
C THR A 15 -66.05 -36.04 -11.56
N ASP A 16 -67.07 -36.91 -11.58
CA ASP A 16 -66.97 -38.25 -12.14
C ASP A 16 -66.75 -38.20 -13.65
N LEU A 17 -67.52 -37.39 -14.38
CA LEU A 17 -67.32 -37.15 -15.81
C LEU A 17 -65.91 -36.60 -16.11
N ALA A 18 -65.42 -35.66 -15.30
CA ALA A 18 -64.06 -35.14 -15.45
C ALA A 18 -63.00 -36.25 -15.31
N ARG A 19 -63.17 -37.18 -14.36
CA ARG A 19 -62.27 -38.34 -14.19
C ARG A 19 -62.35 -39.33 -15.35
N GLU A 20 -63.53 -39.53 -15.91
CA GLU A 20 -63.70 -40.36 -17.11
C GLU A 20 -62.95 -39.75 -18.30
N LEU A 21 -63.09 -38.43 -18.52
CA LEU A 21 -62.36 -37.71 -19.55
C LEU A 21 -60.84 -37.72 -19.29
N GLU A 22 -60.40 -37.55 -18.05
CA GLU A 22 -58.97 -37.65 -17.70
C GLU A 22 -58.38 -39.01 -18.13
N LYS A 23 -59.13 -40.10 -17.91
CA LYS A 23 -58.72 -41.45 -18.33
C LYS A 23 -58.76 -41.65 -19.84
N GLU A 24 -59.81 -41.15 -20.51
CA GLU A 24 -59.98 -41.27 -21.95
C GLU A 24 -58.89 -40.53 -22.73
N PHE A 25 -58.53 -39.32 -22.28
CA PHE A 25 -57.51 -38.50 -22.91
C PHE A 25 -56.08 -38.74 -22.39
N GLY A 26 -55.89 -39.71 -21.49
CA GLY A 26 -54.58 -40.01 -20.88
C GLY A 26 -54.00 -38.82 -20.11
N LEU A 27 -54.85 -37.94 -19.60
CA LEU A 27 -54.45 -36.76 -18.84
C LEU A 27 -54.08 -37.15 -17.41
N ARG A 28 -53.19 -36.36 -16.80
CA ARG A 28 -52.81 -36.54 -15.40
C ARG A 28 -54.03 -36.33 -14.51
N GLU A 29 -54.44 -37.38 -13.78
CA GLU A 29 -55.50 -37.29 -12.78
C GLU A 29 -55.17 -36.20 -11.75
N LEU A 30 -56.02 -35.17 -11.66
CA LEU A 30 -55.87 -34.12 -10.66
C LEU A 30 -56.40 -34.64 -9.32
N SER A 31 -55.57 -34.57 -8.27
CA SER A 31 -55.99 -35.01 -6.94
C SER A 31 -57.15 -34.14 -6.44
N ALA A 32 -58.29 -34.76 -6.13
CA ALA A 32 -59.40 -34.08 -5.44
C ALA A 32 -59.04 -33.65 -4.00
N GLN A 33 -57.90 -34.13 -3.49
CA GLN A 33 -57.37 -33.76 -2.19
C GLN A 33 -56.97 -32.29 -2.20
N LYS A 34 -57.70 -31.47 -1.44
CA LYS A 34 -57.34 -30.06 -1.23
C LYS A 34 -55.94 -30.00 -0.61
N GLN A 35 -54.97 -29.52 -1.37
CA GLN A 35 -53.60 -29.33 -0.89
C GLN A 35 -53.64 -28.30 0.26
N LYS A 36 -53.52 -28.78 1.50
CA LYS A 36 -53.58 -27.97 2.73
C LYS A 36 -52.43 -26.96 2.87
N SER A 37 -51.46 -26.98 1.95
CA SER A 37 -50.25 -26.16 1.97
C SER A 37 -50.38 -24.82 1.24
N LYS A 38 -51.46 -24.59 0.47
CA LYS A 38 -51.68 -23.30 -0.19
C LYS A 38 -52.33 -22.33 0.80
N LEU A 39 -51.75 -21.14 0.90
CA LEU A 39 -52.32 -20.02 1.65
C LEU A 39 -53.76 -19.77 1.18
N SER A 40 -54.64 -19.31 2.07
CA SER A 40 -55.98 -18.90 1.62
C SER A 40 -55.84 -17.75 0.63
N ARG A 41 -56.72 -17.66 -0.37
CA ARG A 41 -56.73 -16.54 -1.34
C ARG A 41 -56.74 -15.18 -0.64
N ASP A 42 -57.43 -15.07 0.49
CA ASP A 42 -57.48 -13.85 1.30
C ASP A 42 -56.12 -13.52 1.95
N GLU A 43 -55.37 -14.54 2.38
CA GLU A 43 -54.05 -14.39 2.98
C GLU A 43 -53.01 -14.03 1.91
N GLU A 44 -53.11 -14.61 0.71
CA GLU A 44 -52.30 -14.22 -0.45
C GLU A 44 -52.58 -12.78 -0.88
N GLN A 45 -53.86 -12.38 -0.94
CA GLN A 45 -54.23 -11.00 -1.25
C GLN A 45 -53.76 -10.00 -0.20
N GLN A 46 -53.80 -10.36 1.09
CA GLN A 46 -53.24 -9.52 2.15
C GLN A 46 -51.72 -9.40 2.01
N ALA A 47 -51.01 -10.48 1.73
CA ALA A 47 -49.57 -10.43 1.51
C ALA A 47 -49.17 -9.53 0.35
N ILE A 48 -49.89 -9.62 -0.77
CA ILE A 48 -49.65 -8.77 -1.92
C ILE A 48 -49.85 -7.29 -1.58
N ARG A 49 -50.84 -6.96 -0.73
CA ARG A 49 -51.08 -5.57 -0.30
C ARG A 49 -49.97 -5.02 0.60
N HIS A 50 -49.36 -5.88 1.40
CA HIS A 50 -48.34 -5.50 2.37
C HIS A 50 -46.91 -5.82 1.90
N ASP A 51 -46.73 -6.30 0.66
CA ASP A 51 -45.44 -6.75 0.09
C ASP A 51 -44.63 -7.71 1.01
N GLN A 52 -45.34 -8.44 1.87
CA GLN A 52 -44.76 -9.38 2.82
C GLN A 52 -45.02 -10.81 2.38
N LYS A 53 -44.07 -11.71 2.64
CA LYS A 53 -44.28 -13.15 2.41
C LYS A 53 -45.03 -13.72 3.62
N PRO A 54 -46.25 -14.27 3.48
CA PRO A 54 -47.02 -14.81 4.60
C PRO A 54 -46.31 -15.93 5.36
N GLN A 55 -45.46 -16.67 4.65
CA GLN A 55 -44.68 -17.76 5.23
C GLN A 55 -43.63 -17.23 6.22
N GLU A 56 -43.03 -16.08 5.94
CA GLU A 56 -42.02 -15.46 6.83
C GLU A 56 -42.69 -14.91 8.08
N VAL A 57 -43.82 -14.21 7.95
CA VAL A 57 -44.63 -13.73 9.09
C VAL A 57 -45.09 -14.90 9.97
N LYS A 58 -45.56 -15.99 9.33
CA LYS A 58 -45.99 -17.19 10.04
C LYS A 58 -44.83 -17.86 10.79
N ALA A 59 -43.67 -17.98 10.15
CA ALA A 59 -42.48 -18.55 10.77
C ALA A 59 -42.01 -17.70 11.96
N ALA A 60 -41.94 -16.38 11.79
CA ALA A 60 -41.51 -15.46 12.84
C ALA A 60 -42.42 -15.53 14.07
N VAL A 61 -43.74 -15.41 13.88
CA VAL A 61 -44.70 -15.47 15.00
C VAL A 61 -44.73 -16.84 15.66
N ARG A 62 -44.55 -17.92 14.88
CA ARG A 62 -44.45 -19.28 15.41
C ARG A 62 -43.20 -19.46 16.25
N GLU A 63 -42.07 -18.93 15.81
CA GLU A 63 -40.81 -18.98 16.56
C GLU A 63 -40.95 -18.22 17.90
N CYS A 64 -41.54 -17.01 17.88
CA CYS A 64 -41.85 -16.27 19.11
C CYS A 64 -42.76 -17.09 20.05
N TRP A 65 -43.74 -17.81 19.51
CA TRP A 65 -44.65 -18.65 20.29
C TRP A 65 -43.98 -19.88 20.90
N GLU A 66 -43.02 -20.48 20.19
CA GLU A 66 -42.27 -21.64 20.67
C GLU A 66 -41.24 -21.23 21.74
N GLN A 67 -40.66 -20.02 21.64
CA GLN A 67 -39.67 -19.49 22.60
C GLN A 67 -40.29 -18.91 23.89
N SER A 68 -41.59 -18.60 23.90
CA SER A 68 -42.20 -17.81 24.97
C SER A 68 -43.03 -18.64 25.93
N ASP A 69 -42.57 -18.90 27.16
CA ASP A 69 -43.30 -19.77 28.10
C ASP A 69 -44.59 -19.16 28.66
N SER A 70 -44.71 -17.83 28.69
CA SER A 70 -45.87 -17.09 29.21
C SER A 70 -46.43 -16.09 28.19
N GLY A 71 -47.65 -15.60 28.43
CA GLY A 71 -48.26 -14.59 27.57
C GLY A 71 -47.43 -13.29 27.50
N LYS A 72 -46.86 -12.84 28.62
CA LYS A 72 -46.01 -11.65 28.68
C LYS A 72 -44.69 -11.82 27.91
N ALA A 73 -44.08 -13.00 28.01
CA ALA A 73 -42.91 -13.34 27.21
C ALA A 73 -43.24 -13.30 25.71
N PHE A 74 -44.43 -13.80 25.32
CA PHE A 74 -44.87 -13.77 23.94
C PHE A 74 -45.07 -12.35 23.40
N VAL A 75 -45.66 -11.45 24.19
CA VAL A 75 -45.79 -10.03 23.80
C VAL A 75 -44.42 -9.39 23.62
N THR A 76 -43.47 -9.68 24.51
CA THR A 76 -42.10 -9.13 24.42
C THR A 76 -41.40 -9.64 23.17
N ALA A 77 -41.46 -10.96 22.91
CA ALA A 77 -40.89 -11.57 21.72
C ALA A 77 -41.55 -11.10 20.41
N LEU A 78 -42.82 -10.70 20.45
CA LEU A 78 -43.49 -10.06 19.32
C LEU A 78 -42.97 -8.64 19.09
N ASP A 79 -42.87 -7.82 20.15
CA ASP A 79 -42.43 -6.42 20.04
C ASP A 79 -40.98 -6.32 19.56
N GLU A 80 -40.10 -7.24 19.99
CA GLU A 80 -38.73 -7.37 19.48
C GLU A 80 -38.66 -7.66 17.97
N ARG A 81 -39.68 -8.32 17.42
CA ARG A 81 -39.80 -8.63 16.00
C ARG A 81 -40.66 -7.63 15.21
N GLY A 82 -41.04 -6.51 15.84
CA GLY A 82 -41.85 -5.46 15.21
C GLY A 82 -43.36 -5.71 15.20
N TYR A 83 -43.83 -6.77 15.86
CA TYR A 83 -45.26 -7.11 15.94
C TYR A 83 -45.87 -6.64 17.26
N LEU A 84 -47.11 -6.14 17.21
CA LEU A 84 -47.84 -5.68 18.39
C LEU A 84 -49.06 -6.56 18.64
N LEU A 85 -49.26 -6.98 19.89
CA LEU A 85 -50.49 -7.68 20.30
C LEU A 85 -51.57 -6.65 20.63
N ALA A 86 -52.74 -6.79 20.02
CA ALA A 86 -53.89 -5.92 20.19
C ALA A 86 -55.14 -6.70 20.59
N ALA A 87 -56.04 -6.03 21.30
CA ALA A 87 -57.38 -6.54 21.58
C ALA A 87 -58.21 -6.49 20.28
N GLY A 88 -58.65 -7.66 19.81
CA GLY A 88 -59.48 -7.71 18.62
C GLY A 88 -60.96 -7.43 18.92
N ASP A 89 -61.67 -6.91 17.92
CA ASP A 89 -63.10 -6.61 18.00
C ASP A 89 -63.95 -7.91 17.87
N ARG A 90 -63.70 -8.69 16.81
CA ARG A 90 -64.37 -10.00 16.58
C ARG A 90 -63.64 -11.21 17.18
N ARG A 91 -62.37 -11.05 17.55
CA ARG A 91 -61.49 -12.12 18.06
C ARG A 91 -60.82 -11.61 19.32
N ASP A 92 -60.56 -12.47 20.29
CA ASP A 92 -60.02 -12.00 21.58
C ASP A 92 -58.67 -11.28 21.41
N TYR A 93 -57.80 -11.86 20.59
CA TYR A 93 -56.44 -11.36 20.36
C TYR A 93 -56.11 -11.31 18.87
N VAL A 94 -55.37 -10.28 18.50
CA VAL A 94 -54.97 -9.96 17.13
C VAL A 94 -53.53 -9.46 17.15
N ILE A 95 -52.74 -9.85 16.14
CA ILE A 95 -51.37 -9.36 15.96
C ILE A 95 -51.39 -8.30 14.86
N VAL A 96 -50.77 -7.16 15.12
CA VAL A 96 -50.62 -6.05 14.18
C VAL A 96 -49.15 -5.92 13.80
N ASP A 97 -48.88 -5.94 12.50
CA ASP A 97 -47.55 -5.76 11.91
C ASP A 97 -47.19 -4.28 11.73
N GLU A 98 -45.92 -3.97 11.46
CA GLU A 98 -45.39 -2.62 11.18
C GLU A 98 -46.13 -1.92 10.04
N LEU A 99 -46.68 -2.67 9.08
CA LEU A 99 -47.45 -2.15 7.95
C LEU A 99 -48.96 -2.03 8.26
N GLY A 100 -49.37 -2.23 9.52
CA GLY A 100 -50.77 -2.25 9.94
C GLY A 100 -51.54 -3.51 9.51
N GLY A 101 -50.83 -4.53 9.03
CA GLY A 101 -51.39 -5.84 8.69
C GLY A 101 -51.96 -6.53 9.93
N THR A 102 -53.12 -7.17 9.81
CA THR A 102 -53.86 -7.72 10.96
C THR A 102 -53.96 -9.23 10.86
N TYR A 103 -53.37 -9.96 11.81
CA TYR A 103 -53.25 -11.41 11.78
C TYR A 103 -53.87 -12.09 13.01
N SER A 104 -54.31 -13.33 12.84
CA SER A 104 -54.84 -14.14 13.93
C SER A 104 -53.73 -15.00 14.55
N PRO A 105 -53.47 -14.90 15.88
CA PRO A 105 -52.42 -15.67 16.54
C PRO A 105 -52.59 -17.19 16.36
N ALA A 106 -53.83 -17.69 16.47
CA ALA A 106 -54.13 -19.12 16.31
C ALA A 106 -53.81 -19.65 14.90
N ARG A 107 -53.95 -18.81 13.86
CA ARG A 107 -53.64 -19.21 12.47
C ARG A 107 -52.15 -19.24 12.20
N LEU A 108 -51.41 -18.29 12.77
CA LEU A 108 -49.96 -18.19 12.57
C LEU A 108 -49.22 -19.29 13.34
N THR A 109 -49.59 -19.48 14.61
CA THR A 109 -48.99 -20.52 15.48
C THR A 109 -49.46 -21.93 15.13
N GLY A 110 -50.64 -22.07 14.51
CA GLY A 110 -51.28 -23.36 14.27
C GLY A 110 -51.90 -24.00 15.52
N SER A 111 -51.90 -23.30 16.66
CA SER A 111 -52.52 -23.74 17.91
C SER A 111 -54.04 -23.50 17.91
N LYS A 112 -54.77 -24.25 18.76
CA LYS A 112 -56.22 -24.02 18.92
C LYS A 112 -56.45 -22.68 19.62
N ALA A 113 -57.52 -21.98 19.25
CA ALA A 113 -57.88 -20.70 19.87
C ALA A 113 -58.01 -20.78 21.40
N ALA A 114 -58.46 -21.91 21.95
CA ALA A 114 -58.53 -22.15 23.39
C ALA A 114 -57.14 -22.16 24.05
N GLN A 115 -56.14 -22.80 23.43
CA GLN A 115 -54.76 -22.84 23.94
C GLN A 115 -54.11 -21.46 23.89
N VAL A 116 -54.40 -20.69 22.84
CA VAL A 116 -53.95 -19.30 22.74
C VAL A 116 -54.52 -18.46 23.88
N ARG A 117 -55.81 -18.62 24.18
CA ARG A 117 -56.47 -17.89 25.27
C ARG A 117 -55.96 -18.29 26.64
N GLU A 118 -55.69 -19.58 26.85
CA GLU A 118 -55.12 -20.10 28.10
C GLU A 118 -53.73 -19.51 28.36
N ARG A 119 -52.84 -19.53 27.36
CA ARG A 119 -51.47 -18.99 27.51
C ARG A 119 -51.44 -17.46 27.63
N LEU A 120 -52.41 -16.77 27.02
CA LEU A 120 -52.55 -15.31 27.12
C LEU A 120 -53.44 -14.87 28.29
N SER A 121 -53.86 -15.78 29.16
CA SER A 121 -54.71 -15.42 30.32
C SER A 121 -53.98 -14.56 31.36
N ASP A 122 -52.64 -14.56 31.33
CA ASP A 122 -51.79 -13.71 32.18
C ASP A 122 -51.85 -12.21 31.82
N ILE A 123 -52.48 -11.85 30.69
CA ILE A 123 -52.56 -10.49 30.17
C ILE A 123 -54.02 -10.04 30.23
N ASP A 124 -54.24 -8.85 30.78
CA ASP A 124 -55.54 -8.22 30.76
C ASP A 124 -55.84 -7.69 29.35
N ARG A 125 -57.01 -8.06 28.83
CA ARG A 125 -57.47 -7.63 27.50
C ARG A 125 -57.74 -6.13 27.45
N GLU A 126 -58.18 -5.53 28.56
CA GLU A 126 -58.44 -4.09 28.62
C GLU A 126 -57.15 -3.26 28.68
N ALA A 127 -56.04 -3.88 29.09
CA ALA A 127 -54.72 -3.26 29.08
C ALA A 127 -54.05 -3.29 27.69
N LEU A 128 -54.61 -4.04 26.73
CA LEU A 128 -54.08 -4.11 25.37
C LEU A 128 -54.69 -3.00 24.50
N PRO A 129 -53.90 -2.40 23.60
CA PRO A 129 -54.41 -1.41 22.66
C PRO A 129 -55.46 -2.05 21.74
N SER A 130 -56.45 -1.27 21.35
CA SER A 130 -57.39 -1.67 20.30
C SER A 130 -56.66 -1.83 18.96
N VAL A 131 -57.28 -2.53 18.00
CA VAL A 131 -56.70 -2.68 16.66
C VAL A 131 -56.46 -1.32 15.97
N ALA A 132 -57.26 -0.30 16.28
CA ALA A 132 -57.09 1.04 15.72
C ALA A 132 -55.87 1.74 16.33
N GLU A 133 -55.76 1.76 17.65
CA GLU A 133 -54.62 2.36 18.38
C GLU A 133 -53.32 1.64 18.06
N ALA A 134 -53.35 0.30 17.97
CA ALA A 134 -52.20 -0.51 17.60
C ALA A 134 -51.65 -0.18 16.19
N LYS A 135 -52.53 0.20 15.25
CA LYS A 135 -52.10 0.64 13.91
C LYS A 135 -51.48 2.04 13.95
N GLU A 136 -52.08 2.96 14.69
CA GLU A 136 -51.55 4.31 14.87
C GLU A 136 -50.16 4.29 15.52
N MET A 137 -49.98 3.46 16.56
CA MET A 137 -48.67 3.26 17.20
C MET A 137 -47.61 2.71 16.22
N GLN A 138 -48.01 1.78 15.34
CA GLN A 138 -47.10 1.23 14.33
C GLN A 138 -46.77 2.26 13.23
N ASP A 139 -47.77 3.05 12.81
CA ASP A 139 -47.55 4.15 11.87
C ASP A 139 -46.59 5.19 12.46
N ASP A 140 -46.78 5.61 13.71
CA ASP A 140 -45.90 6.58 14.38
C ASP A 140 -44.46 6.07 14.50
N ARG A 141 -44.28 4.79 14.87
CA ARG A 141 -42.97 4.13 14.87
C ARG A 141 -42.34 4.16 13.48
N ALA A 142 -43.09 3.82 12.43
CA ALA A 142 -42.61 3.83 11.06
C ALA A 142 -42.23 5.25 10.58
N HIS A 143 -42.96 6.29 10.97
CA HIS A 143 -42.62 7.69 10.65
C HIS A 143 -41.35 8.15 11.39
N GLY A 144 -41.18 7.78 12.66
CA GLY A 144 -39.95 8.06 13.42
C GLY A 144 -38.71 7.38 12.82
N ILE A 145 -38.84 6.14 12.35
CA ILE A 145 -37.73 5.42 11.71
C ILE A 145 -37.36 6.02 10.35
N LYS A 146 -38.36 6.39 9.53
CA LYS A 146 -38.13 7.03 8.21
C LYS A 146 -37.37 8.35 8.35
N THR A 147 -37.82 9.20 9.27
CA THR A 147 -37.18 10.51 9.52
C THR A 147 -35.75 10.36 10.03
N ALA A 148 -35.49 9.44 10.96
CA ALA A 148 -34.13 9.16 11.44
C ALA A 148 -33.22 8.61 10.33
N ARG A 149 -33.74 7.75 9.46
CA ARG A 149 -32.98 7.19 8.34
C ARG A 149 -32.66 8.27 7.29
N GLU A 150 -33.61 9.14 6.98
CA GLU A 150 -33.40 10.27 6.07
C GLU A 150 -32.35 11.24 6.63
N GLN A 151 -32.38 11.52 7.94
CA GLN A 151 -31.37 12.33 8.62
C GLN A 151 -29.98 11.68 8.53
N ALA A 152 -29.86 10.39 8.83
CA ALA A 152 -28.59 9.67 8.73
C ALA A 152 -28.03 9.66 7.30
N GLN A 153 -28.89 9.47 6.30
CA GLN A 153 -28.50 9.53 4.89
C GLN A 153 -28.04 10.92 4.46
N TRP A 154 -28.71 11.96 4.96
CA TRP A 154 -28.31 13.35 4.73
C TRP A 154 -26.94 13.66 5.33
N GLU A 155 -26.69 13.24 6.57
CA GLU A 155 -25.39 13.40 7.24
C GLU A 155 -24.27 12.65 6.52
N GLU A 156 -24.53 11.41 6.08
CA GLU A 156 -23.56 10.62 5.32
C GLU A 156 -23.23 11.27 3.97
N ALA A 157 -24.23 11.83 3.29
CA ALA A 157 -24.03 12.55 2.04
C ALA A 157 -23.18 13.82 2.24
N LEU A 158 -23.42 14.57 3.32
CA LEU A 158 -22.60 15.73 3.68
C LEU A 158 -21.16 15.34 3.99
N ALA A 159 -20.94 14.25 4.75
CA ALA A 159 -19.60 13.76 5.06
C ALA A 159 -18.83 13.35 3.80
N LYS A 160 -19.49 12.64 2.87
CA LYS A 160 -18.91 12.26 1.58
C LYS A 160 -18.53 13.49 0.74
N ALA A 161 -19.42 14.48 0.65
CA ALA A 161 -19.15 15.72 -0.08
C ALA A 161 -17.98 16.51 0.55
N ALA A 162 -17.85 16.51 1.87
CA ALA A 162 -16.74 17.17 2.56
C ALA A 162 -15.39 16.48 2.28
N ILE A 163 -15.37 15.14 2.26
CA ILE A 163 -14.17 14.36 1.89
C ILE A 163 -13.79 14.64 0.44
N GLU A 164 -14.74 14.59 -0.48
CA GLU A 164 -14.48 14.84 -1.91
C GLU A 164 -13.92 16.25 -2.12
N LYS A 165 -14.50 17.27 -1.48
CA LYS A 165 -13.99 18.64 -1.55
C LYS A 165 -12.55 18.74 -1.01
N ALA A 166 -12.26 18.09 0.12
CA ALA A 166 -10.92 18.09 0.70
C ALA A 166 -9.90 17.40 -0.23
N GLU A 167 -10.30 16.31 -0.90
CA GLU A 167 -9.46 15.63 -1.88
C GLU A 167 -9.21 16.51 -3.11
N GLN A 168 -10.23 17.17 -3.64
CA GLN A 168 -10.10 18.11 -4.76
C GLN A 168 -9.16 19.27 -4.41
N GLU A 169 -9.30 19.86 -3.22
CA GLU A 169 -8.40 20.91 -2.74
C GLU A 169 -6.96 20.40 -2.57
N ALA A 170 -6.78 19.18 -2.06
CA ALA A 170 -5.46 18.57 -1.93
C ALA A 170 -4.83 18.29 -3.31
N GLN A 171 -5.60 17.84 -4.29
CA GLN A 171 -5.14 17.65 -5.66
C GLN A 171 -4.76 18.97 -6.31
N ALA A 172 -5.58 20.02 -6.15
CA ALA A 172 -5.28 21.36 -6.65
C ALA A 172 -3.98 21.91 -6.04
N LYS A 173 -3.78 21.75 -4.72
CA LYS A 173 -2.53 22.15 -4.05
C LYS A 173 -1.31 21.38 -4.59
N ARG A 174 -1.43 20.07 -4.81
CA ARG A 174 -0.35 19.24 -5.38
C ARG A 174 0.02 19.66 -6.80
N LEU A 175 -0.98 19.99 -7.62
CA LEU A 175 -0.75 20.49 -8.98
C LEU A 175 -0.06 21.86 -8.94
N ALA A 176 -0.55 22.78 -8.11
CA ALA A 176 0.07 24.09 -7.93
C ALA A 176 1.53 24.00 -7.44
N GLU A 177 1.81 23.11 -6.48
CA GLU A 177 3.18 22.88 -5.99
C GLU A 177 4.08 22.30 -7.09
N ARG A 178 3.55 21.40 -7.94
CA ARG A 178 4.28 20.83 -9.06
C ARG A 178 4.61 21.90 -10.11
N GLU A 179 3.65 22.72 -10.48
CA GLU A 179 3.85 23.84 -11.42
C GLU A 179 4.87 24.84 -10.87
N GLU A 180 4.81 25.16 -9.57
CA GLU A 180 5.79 26.04 -8.94
C GLU A 180 7.20 25.44 -8.98
N LYS A 181 7.35 24.15 -8.64
CA LYS A 181 8.64 23.44 -8.74
C LYS A 181 9.17 23.43 -10.17
N GLU A 182 8.32 23.25 -11.18
CA GLU A 182 8.72 23.30 -12.59
C GLU A 182 9.18 24.70 -12.99
N ARG A 183 8.44 25.75 -12.61
CA ARG A 183 8.87 27.15 -12.81
C ARG A 183 10.21 27.45 -12.15
N GLN A 184 10.42 26.99 -10.92
CA GLN A 184 11.70 27.16 -10.21
C GLN A 184 12.85 26.43 -10.92
N ARG A 185 12.60 25.22 -11.45
CA ARG A 185 13.59 24.48 -12.24
C ARG A 185 13.94 25.19 -13.54
N GLU A 186 12.95 25.73 -14.25
CA GLU A 186 13.20 26.51 -15.47
C GLU A 186 14.00 27.78 -15.17
N LEU A 187 13.63 28.54 -14.14
CA LEU A 187 14.38 29.71 -13.71
C LEU A 187 15.83 29.35 -13.32
N ALA A 188 16.02 28.25 -12.60
CA ALA A 188 17.35 27.76 -12.27
C ALA A 188 18.15 27.36 -13.52
N LYS A 189 17.52 26.71 -14.50
CA LYS A 189 18.13 26.36 -15.79
C LYS A 189 18.54 27.61 -16.56
N GLN A 190 17.65 28.59 -16.70
CA GLN A 190 17.96 29.87 -17.36
C GLN A 190 19.08 30.62 -16.64
N ARG A 191 19.11 30.63 -15.30
CA ARG A 191 20.23 31.20 -14.53
C ARG A 191 21.54 30.48 -14.82
N ARG A 192 21.53 29.15 -14.92
CA ARG A 192 22.71 28.34 -15.27
C ARG A 192 23.20 28.65 -16.68
N GLU A 193 22.29 28.75 -17.64
CA GLU A 193 22.60 29.10 -19.03
C GLU A 193 23.16 30.51 -19.15
N ARG A 194 22.57 31.51 -18.48
CA ARG A 194 23.12 32.87 -18.42
C ARG A 194 24.51 32.91 -17.79
N LYS A 195 24.73 32.16 -16.71
CA LYS A 195 26.05 32.05 -16.08
C LYS A 195 27.06 31.39 -17.03
N ALA A 196 26.68 30.31 -17.70
CA ALA A 196 27.51 29.63 -18.69
C ALA A 196 27.83 30.57 -19.87
N ALA A 197 26.84 31.28 -20.41
CA ALA A 197 27.05 32.25 -21.49
C ALA A 197 27.99 33.39 -21.08
N LYS A 198 27.93 33.86 -19.82
CA LYS A 198 28.91 34.83 -19.28
C LYS A 198 30.32 34.22 -19.16
N LEU A 199 30.44 33.03 -18.59
CA LEU A 199 31.71 32.30 -18.45
C LEU A 199 32.38 31.98 -19.80
N TYR A 200 31.61 31.79 -20.86
CA TYR A 200 32.10 31.56 -22.23
C TYR A 200 32.20 32.84 -23.07
N SER A 201 31.97 34.02 -22.48
CA SER A 201 32.24 35.30 -23.15
C SER A 201 33.74 35.47 -23.38
N LYS A 202 34.10 35.92 -24.58
CA LYS A 202 35.49 35.99 -25.09
C LYS A 202 36.44 36.83 -24.22
N ALA A 203 35.92 37.73 -23.38
CA ALA A 203 36.69 38.53 -22.43
C ALA A 203 37.20 37.72 -21.22
N ASP A 204 36.42 36.77 -20.70
CA ASP A 204 36.81 35.95 -19.53
C ASP A 204 37.77 34.82 -19.91
N MET A 205 37.74 34.37 -21.19
CA MET A 205 38.66 33.34 -21.67
C MET A 205 40.13 33.79 -21.64
N VAL A 206 40.38 35.11 -21.74
CA VAL A 206 41.72 35.73 -21.60
C VAL A 206 42.13 35.82 -20.13
N SER A 207 41.20 36.07 -19.20
CA SER A 207 41.51 36.07 -17.76
C SER A 207 41.78 34.66 -17.25
N VAL A 208 41.01 33.65 -17.71
CA VAL A 208 41.23 32.24 -17.37
C VAL A 208 42.58 31.73 -17.91
N GLN A 209 43.05 32.22 -19.06
CA GLN A 209 44.39 31.91 -19.56
C GLN A 209 45.50 32.51 -18.68
N ASN A 210 45.35 33.76 -18.25
CA ASN A 210 46.33 34.41 -17.38
C ASN A 210 46.36 33.79 -15.98
N ASP A 211 45.20 33.45 -15.42
CA ASP A 211 45.09 32.77 -14.12
C ASP A 211 45.68 31.36 -14.20
N ALA A 212 45.43 30.60 -15.28
CA ALA A 212 46.04 29.30 -15.49
C ALA A 212 47.58 29.40 -15.55
N GLN A 213 48.12 30.40 -16.26
CA GLN A 213 49.57 30.64 -16.30
C GLN A 213 50.15 30.97 -14.92
N TRP A 214 49.43 31.76 -14.12
CA TRP A 214 49.82 32.06 -12.74
C TRP A 214 49.85 30.79 -11.88
N PHE A 215 48.80 29.96 -11.91
CA PHE A 215 48.75 28.69 -11.17
C PHE A 215 49.88 27.72 -11.54
N PHE A 216 50.23 27.62 -12.83
CA PHE A 216 51.36 26.78 -13.26
C PHE A 216 52.69 27.30 -12.74
N LYS A 217 52.90 28.62 -12.75
CA LYS A 217 54.11 29.25 -12.25
C LYS A 217 54.27 29.05 -10.74
N GLU A 218 53.17 29.18 -10.00
CA GLU A 218 53.15 28.99 -8.55
C GLU A 218 53.39 27.52 -8.16
N LYS A 219 52.78 26.58 -8.88
CA LYS A 219 53.00 25.14 -8.67
C LYS A 219 54.45 24.73 -8.93
N ASN A 220 55.10 25.30 -9.95
CA ASN A 220 56.52 25.04 -10.21
C ASN A 220 57.42 25.64 -9.12
N ARG A 221 57.07 26.81 -8.58
CA ARG A 221 57.80 27.43 -7.46
C ARG A 221 57.74 26.60 -6.18
N LEU A 222 56.57 26.05 -5.85
CA LEU A 222 56.38 25.16 -4.71
C LEU A 222 57.15 23.84 -4.88
N LYS A 223 57.19 23.29 -6.10
CA LYS A 223 58.01 22.10 -6.40
C LYS A 223 59.51 22.38 -6.21
N GLU A 224 59.98 23.55 -6.66
CA GLU A 224 61.38 23.94 -6.51
C GLU A 224 61.75 24.16 -5.03
N GLN A 225 60.83 24.68 -4.22
CA GLN A 225 61.00 24.78 -2.77
C GLN A 225 61.07 23.41 -2.10
N ALA A 226 60.15 22.50 -2.45
CA ALA A 226 60.16 21.13 -1.95
C ALA A 226 61.46 20.39 -2.32
N GLN A 227 61.97 20.58 -3.54
CA GLN A 227 63.27 20.02 -3.96
C GLN A 227 64.45 20.61 -3.18
N LYS A 228 64.43 21.92 -2.90
CA LYS A 228 65.45 22.57 -2.06
C LYS A 228 65.40 22.09 -0.61
N GLU A 229 64.21 21.85 -0.08
CA GLU A 229 64.03 21.29 1.26
C GLU A 229 64.49 19.83 1.32
N GLN A 230 64.15 19.02 0.32
CA GLN A 230 64.67 17.65 0.19
C GLN A 230 66.19 17.62 0.07
N ALA A 231 66.79 18.49 -0.75
CA ALA A 231 68.25 18.59 -0.87
C ALA A 231 68.92 19.00 0.46
N LYS A 232 68.30 19.91 1.23
CA LYS A 232 68.78 20.26 2.58
C LYS A 232 68.66 19.10 3.56
N GLN A 233 67.56 18.35 3.52
CA GLN A 233 67.38 17.15 4.35
C GLN A 233 68.40 16.06 3.99
N GLU A 234 68.68 15.85 2.70
CA GLU A 234 69.73 14.93 2.25
C GLU A 234 71.12 15.38 2.69
N GLU A 235 71.43 16.68 2.64
CA GLU A 235 72.70 17.22 3.11
C GLU A 235 72.84 17.06 4.63
N GLN A 236 71.77 17.29 5.39
CA GLN A 236 71.73 17.05 6.84
C GLN A 236 71.87 15.56 7.17
N ALA A 237 71.20 14.68 6.42
CA ALA A 237 71.34 13.24 6.56
C ALA A 237 72.76 12.76 6.25
N LYS A 238 73.41 13.33 5.23
CA LYS A 238 74.83 13.07 4.92
C LYS A 238 75.76 13.55 6.03
N LYS A 239 75.50 14.71 6.63
CA LYS A 239 76.27 15.22 7.79
C LYS A 239 76.11 14.31 9.00
N TYR A 240 74.88 13.89 9.31
CA TYR A 240 74.60 12.97 10.41
C TYR A 240 75.24 11.59 10.18
N GLN A 241 75.18 11.05 8.95
CA GLN A 241 75.89 9.81 8.62
C GLN A 241 77.42 9.95 8.71
N ALA A 242 77.98 11.12 8.39
CA ALA A 242 79.40 11.39 8.55
C ALA A 242 79.81 11.51 10.03
N GLU A 243 78.95 12.07 10.89
CA GLU A 243 79.13 12.07 12.35
C GLU A 243 79.05 10.67 12.93
N GLN A 244 78.07 9.86 12.54
CA GLN A 244 77.98 8.47 12.98
C GLN A 244 79.18 7.63 12.54
N LYS A 245 79.73 7.85 11.33
CA LYS A 245 80.97 7.21 10.90
C LYS A 245 82.16 7.63 11.75
N LYS A 246 82.27 8.91 12.12
CA LYS A 246 83.32 9.40 13.03
C LYS A 246 83.19 8.83 14.44
N GLU A 247 81.97 8.64 14.94
CA GLU A 247 81.71 7.99 16.23
C GLU A 247 82.01 6.49 16.20
N GLN A 248 81.71 5.79 15.10
CA GLN A 248 82.09 4.38 14.90
C GLN A 248 83.60 4.21 14.77
N ASP A 249 84.29 5.11 14.06
CA ASP A 249 85.76 5.11 13.98
C ASP A 249 86.41 5.41 15.36
N ASN A 250 85.75 6.20 16.22
CA ASN A 250 86.19 6.44 17.60
C ASN A 250 85.88 5.30 18.59
N GLN A 251 84.98 4.37 18.26
CA GLN A 251 84.66 3.18 19.07
C GLN A 251 85.49 1.94 18.69
N HIS A 252 86.32 2.01 17.65
CA HIS A 252 87.25 0.95 17.24
C HIS A 252 88.64 1.52 16.88
N PRO A 253 89.48 1.91 17.86
CA PRO A 253 90.85 2.33 17.59
C PRO A 253 91.81 1.18 17.21
N GLU A 254 91.34 -0.07 17.13
CA GLU A 254 92.20 -1.27 17.14
C GLU A 254 92.31 -2.03 15.81
N LYS A 255 92.06 -1.38 14.66
CA LYS A 255 92.32 -1.98 13.33
C LYS A 255 92.95 -1.01 12.32
N GLN A 256 93.95 -0.23 12.75
CA GLN A 256 94.76 0.61 11.85
C GLN A 256 96.28 0.42 11.95
N GLN A 257 96.76 -0.67 12.57
CA GLN A 257 98.22 -0.98 12.59
C GLN A 257 98.65 -2.21 11.78
N GLU A 258 97.74 -2.97 11.14
CA GLU A 258 98.12 -4.20 10.42
C GLU A 258 97.98 -4.18 8.88
N THR A 259 97.76 -3.02 8.26
CA THR A 259 97.78 -2.91 6.77
C THR A 259 98.80 -1.93 6.22
N GLN A 260 99.73 -1.43 7.04
CA GLN A 260 100.90 -0.66 6.57
C GLN A 260 102.07 -1.53 6.05
N ALA A 261 101.87 -2.84 5.88
CA ALA A 261 102.87 -3.76 5.36
C ALA A 261 102.41 -4.48 4.07
N HIS A 262 101.81 -3.76 3.12
CA HIS A 262 101.81 -4.24 1.74
C HIS A 262 101.58 -3.14 0.71
N VAL A 263 102.32 -3.25 -0.39
CA VAL A 263 102.30 -2.40 -1.60
C VAL A 263 103.17 -1.14 -1.55
N GLN A 264 104.48 -1.39 -1.56
CA GLN A 264 105.43 -0.60 -2.34
C GLN A 264 105.19 -0.80 -3.85
N GLY A 265 105.43 0.26 -4.63
CA GLY A 265 105.41 0.28 -6.11
C GLY A 265 104.02 0.56 -6.67
N VAL A 266 103.75 1.61 -7.46
CA VAL A 266 104.48 2.14 -8.60
C VAL A 266 104.15 3.64 -8.75
N ALA A 267 105.15 4.42 -9.17
CA ALA A 267 105.11 5.86 -9.40
C ALA A 267 104.61 6.20 -10.85
N PRO A 268 104.62 7.46 -11.32
CA PRO A 268 103.39 8.17 -11.69
C PRO A 268 103.35 8.59 -13.18
N ALA A 269 102.20 9.06 -13.67
CA ALA A 269 102.11 9.76 -14.95
C ALA A 269 101.36 11.09 -14.78
N GLN A 270 102.13 12.17 -14.86
CA GLN A 270 101.70 13.56 -15.00
C GLN A 270 101.40 13.91 -16.47
N GLN A 271 100.82 15.10 -16.66
CA GLN A 271 100.74 15.97 -17.87
C GLN A 271 99.31 16.10 -18.43
N GLN A 272 98.77 17.28 -18.75
CA GLN A 272 99.27 18.67 -18.78
C GLN A 272 98.06 19.62 -18.96
N LYS A 273 98.28 20.92 -18.71
CA LYS A 273 97.30 22.01 -18.82
C LYS A 273 97.37 22.74 -20.18
N GLU A 274 96.18 23.22 -20.61
CA GLU A 274 95.86 24.45 -21.39
C GLU A 274 96.17 24.50 -22.91
N PRO A 275 95.50 25.36 -23.75
CA PRO A 275 94.65 26.54 -23.43
C PRO A 275 93.32 26.73 -24.25
N GLN A 276 92.53 27.70 -23.75
CA GLN A 276 91.46 28.55 -24.32
C GLN A 276 91.05 28.48 -25.83
N GLN A 277 89.73 28.53 -26.10
CA GLN A 277 89.06 29.44 -27.08
C GLN A 277 87.51 29.40 -26.98
N LYS A 278 86.88 30.59 -26.98
CA LYS A 278 85.44 30.87 -27.26
C LYS A 278 85.38 31.56 -28.65
N PRO A 279 84.24 31.73 -29.36
CA PRO A 279 82.85 31.30 -29.13
C PRO A 279 82.04 30.89 -30.41
N GLU A 280 81.37 29.73 -30.48
CA GLU A 280 80.34 29.48 -31.55
C GLU A 280 79.04 28.79 -31.08
N LYS A 281 78.78 28.64 -29.77
CA LYS A 281 77.63 27.87 -29.24
C LYS A 281 76.30 28.63 -29.07
N LYS A 282 76.00 29.64 -29.91
CA LYS A 282 74.72 30.38 -29.82
C LYS A 282 73.66 30.02 -30.88
N LEU A 283 74.03 29.36 -31.99
CA LEU A 283 73.05 28.93 -33.00
C LEU A 283 72.56 27.49 -32.83
N GLU A 284 73.44 26.51 -32.59
CA GLU A 284 73.03 25.09 -32.37
C GLU A 284 72.05 24.91 -31.20
N ARG A 285 72.27 25.63 -30.09
CA ARG A 285 71.41 25.54 -28.90
C ARG A 285 70.01 26.16 -29.11
N GLN A 286 69.82 26.98 -30.16
CA GLN A 286 68.50 27.49 -30.53
C GLN A 286 67.74 26.53 -31.44
N GLU A 287 68.43 25.72 -32.23
CA GLU A 287 67.81 24.71 -33.09
C GLU A 287 67.41 23.46 -32.30
N GLU A 288 68.25 23.01 -31.37
CA GLU A 288 67.91 21.94 -30.42
C GLU A 288 66.67 22.33 -29.57
N ARG A 289 66.62 23.56 -29.05
CA ARG A 289 65.47 24.07 -28.28
C ARG A 289 64.18 24.22 -29.09
N LYS A 290 64.27 24.37 -30.43
CA LYS A 290 63.10 24.41 -31.30
C LYS A 290 62.57 23.00 -31.60
N GLN A 291 63.46 22.02 -31.74
CA GLN A 291 63.07 20.62 -31.90
C GLN A 291 62.51 20.02 -30.61
N GLU A 292 63.09 20.34 -29.44
CA GLU A 292 62.60 19.93 -28.11
C GLU A 292 61.19 20.48 -27.84
N LYS A 293 60.92 21.75 -28.18
CA LYS A 293 59.59 22.37 -28.05
C LYS A 293 58.54 21.78 -29.01
N GLN A 294 58.94 21.29 -30.18
CA GLN A 294 58.03 20.62 -31.11
C GLN A 294 57.69 19.20 -30.64
N GLN A 295 58.63 18.49 -30.00
CA GLN A 295 58.40 17.19 -29.37
C GLN A 295 57.55 17.30 -28.09
N GLU A 296 57.83 18.27 -27.20
CA GLU A 296 56.99 18.57 -26.04
C GLU A 296 55.55 18.97 -26.44
N GLY A 297 55.38 19.68 -27.55
CA GLY A 297 54.06 20.05 -28.08
C GLY A 297 53.22 18.86 -28.56
N GLN A 298 53.87 17.79 -29.06
CA GLN A 298 53.20 16.56 -29.48
C GLN A 298 52.85 15.66 -28.27
N GLU A 299 53.74 15.56 -27.27
CA GLU A 299 53.49 14.81 -26.03
C GLU A 299 52.38 15.41 -25.17
N VAL A 300 52.27 16.75 -25.10
CA VAL A 300 51.19 17.44 -24.39
C VAL A 300 49.81 17.22 -25.06
N SER A 301 49.79 16.94 -26.37
CA SER A 301 48.55 16.58 -27.09
C SER A 301 48.11 15.13 -26.81
N GLY A 302 49.06 14.20 -26.64
CA GLY A 302 48.81 12.83 -26.18
C GLY A 302 48.30 12.80 -24.75
N SER A 303 48.93 13.57 -23.86
CA SER A 303 48.54 13.67 -22.44
C SER A 303 47.12 14.22 -22.23
N ARG A 304 46.64 15.12 -23.09
CA ARG A 304 45.23 15.58 -23.06
C ARG A 304 44.25 14.50 -23.52
N ARG A 305 44.63 13.68 -24.51
CA ARG A 305 43.81 12.56 -25.00
C ARG A 305 43.72 11.47 -23.92
N ASP A 306 44.84 11.15 -23.28
CA ASP A 306 44.91 10.20 -22.16
C ASP A 306 44.12 10.69 -20.94
N PHE A 307 44.16 11.99 -20.65
CA PHE A 307 43.36 12.59 -19.59
C PHE A 307 41.85 12.47 -19.86
N TRP A 308 41.40 12.75 -21.09
CA TRP A 308 39.99 12.62 -21.46
C TRP A 308 39.51 11.16 -21.48
N GLN A 309 40.36 10.22 -21.93
CA GLN A 309 40.06 8.80 -21.93
C GLN A 309 39.98 8.24 -20.49
N LYS A 310 40.85 8.71 -19.58
CA LYS A 310 40.79 8.39 -18.15
C LYS A 310 39.59 9.02 -17.45
N MET A 311 39.11 10.17 -17.90
CA MET A 311 37.88 10.79 -17.38
C MET A 311 36.61 10.10 -17.90
N GLN A 312 36.64 9.54 -19.11
CA GLN A 312 35.55 8.68 -19.62
C GLN A 312 35.46 7.38 -18.82
N SER A 313 36.57 6.68 -18.59
CA SER A 313 36.53 5.45 -17.78
C SER A 313 36.05 5.69 -16.33
N VAL A 314 36.40 6.84 -15.73
CA VAL A 314 35.86 7.23 -14.40
C VAL A 314 34.35 7.54 -14.44
N ARG A 315 33.83 8.09 -15.56
CA ARG A 315 32.39 8.30 -15.74
C ARG A 315 31.67 6.96 -15.91
N ASP A 316 32.20 6.06 -16.72
CA ASP A 316 31.61 4.76 -17.01
C ASP A 316 31.60 3.88 -15.74
N SER A 317 32.70 3.83 -14.98
CA SER A 317 32.73 3.13 -13.68
C SER A 317 31.78 3.73 -12.64
N ARG A 318 31.46 5.03 -12.73
CA ARG A 318 30.49 5.68 -11.85
C ARG A 318 29.05 5.40 -12.26
N GLU A 319 28.79 5.13 -13.54
CA GLU A 319 27.49 4.69 -14.04
C GLU A 319 27.24 3.21 -13.70
N GLU A 320 28.24 2.33 -13.88
CA GLU A 320 28.18 0.94 -13.42
C GLU A 320 27.96 0.83 -11.90
N ALA A 321 28.63 1.69 -11.11
CA ALA A 321 28.42 1.76 -9.65
C ALA A 321 27.03 2.29 -9.24
N ARG A 322 26.33 2.99 -10.13
CA ARG A 322 24.95 3.45 -9.91
C ARG A 322 23.94 2.37 -10.30
N GLU A 323 24.19 1.67 -11.40
CA GLU A 323 23.35 0.55 -11.85
C GLU A 323 23.38 -0.61 -10.85
N THR A 324 24.56 -0.96 -10.33
CA THR A 324 24.70 -1.98 -9.28
C THR A 324 24.01 -1.60 -7.97
N LYS A 325 24.04 -0.32 -7.58
CA LYS A 325 23.28 0.17 -6.42
C LYS A 325 21.77 0.09 -6.64
N ASN A 326 21.29 0.48 -7.82
CA ASN A 326 19.87 0.40 -8.16
C ASN A 326 19.37 -1.05 -8.20
N ALA A 327 20.15 -1.97 -8.80
CA ALA A 327 19.84 -3.40 -8.81
C ALA A 327 19.77 -4.00 -7.39
N ASN A 328 20.68 -3.60 -6.49
CA ASN A 328 20.67 -4.07 -5.10
C ASN A 328 19.49 -3.48 -4.30
N THR A 329 19.07 -2.24 -4.58
CA THR A 329 17.85 -1.67 -3.98
C THR A 329 16.57 -2.34 -4.49
N GLU A 330 16.52 -2.78 -5.75
CA GLU A 330 15.38 -3.51 -6.29
C GLU A 330 15.30 -4.94 -5.74
N GLN A 331 16.44 -5.61 -5.58
CA GLN A 331 16.51 -6.93 -4.95
C GLN A 331 16.07 -6.88 -3.48
N THR A 332 16.54 -5.89 -2.71
CA THR A 332 16.13 -5.71 -1.30
C THR A 332 14.65 -5.34 -1.17
N ALA A 333 14.11 -4.48 -2.04
CA ALA A 333 12.68 -4.18 -2.10
C ALA A 333 11.83 -5.42 -2.44
N THR A 334 12.33 -6.30 -3.32
CA THR A 334 11.64 -7.55 -3.69
C THR A 334 11.64 -8.55 -2.54
N GLN A 335 12.75 -8.67 -1.80
CA GLN A 335 12.83 -9.50 -0.60
C GLN A 335 11.91 -8.98 0.51
N GLN A 336 11.86 -7.67 0.74
CA GLN A 336 10.94 -7.05 1.70
C GLN A 336 9.47 -7.27 1.34
N ARG A 337 9.10 -7.18 0.04
CA ARG A 337 7.74 -7.51 -0.43
C ARG A 337 7.39 -8.98 -0.22
N LYS A 338 8.34 -9.89 -0.43
CA LYS A 338 8.14 -11.33 -0.18
C LYS A 338 7.95 -11.60 1.31
N ALA A 339 8.79 -11.03 2.16
CA ALA A 339 8.68 -11.14 3.61
C ALA A 339 7.37 -10.55 4.16
N ALA A 340 6.93 -9.39 3.64
CA ALA A 340 5.65 -8.79 4.01
C ALA A 340 4.46 -9.69 3.60
N ARG A 341 4.55 -10.35 2.44
CA ARG A 341 3.52 -11.29 1.97
C ARG A 341 3.48 -12.58 2.79
N GLU A 342 4.63 -13.07 3.24
CA GLU A 342 4.72 -14.20 4.18
C GLU A 342 4.19 -13.82 5.57
N ALA A 343 4.53 -12.65 6.10
CA ALA A 343 4.00 -12.16 7.37
C ALA A 343 2.48 -11.97 7.35
N LEU A 344 1.92 -11.49 6.23
CA LEU A 344 0.47 -11.38 6.05
C LEU A 344 -0.21 -12.76 6.00
N ARG A 345 0.47 -13.75 5.41
CA ARG A 345 0.00 -15.14 5.37
C ARG A 345 0.03 -15.77 6.77
N GLU A 346 1.10 -15.56 7.53
CA GLU A 346 1.19 -16.00 8.92
C GLU A 346 0.16 -15.32 9.82
N GLN A 347 -0.09 -14.02 9.65
CA GLN A 347 -1.17 -13.33 10.37
C GLN A 347 -2.56 -13.90 10.02
N SER A 348 -2.80 -14.23 8.75
CA SER A 348 -4.04 -14.87 8.31
C SER A 348 -4.19 -16.29 8.86
N ASP A 349 -3.09 -17.06 8.92
CA ASP A 349 -3.08 -18.41 9.46
C ASP A 349 -3.18 -18.41 11.00
N GLN A 350 -2.61 -17.41 11.68
CA GLN A 350 -2.82 -17.16 13.11
C GLN A 350 -4.26 -16.75 13.41
N GLN A 351 -4.89 -15.90 12.57
CA GLN A 351 -6.30 -15.56 12.71
C GLN A 351 -7.22 -16.78 12.47
N ARG A 352 -6.89 -17.63 11.50
CA ARG A 352 -7.57 -18.92 11.30
C ARG A 352 -7.36 -19.90 12.46
N GLY A 353 -6.16 -19.96 13.04
CA GLY A 353 -5.88 -20.75 14.25
C GLY A 353 -6.60 -20.23 15.49
N ARG A 354 -6.78 -18.90 15.60
CA ARG A 354 -7.53 -18.25 16.70
C ARG A 354 -9.04 -18.44 16.56
N GLN A 355 -9.57 -18.50 15.34
CA GLN A 355 -10.96 -18.85 15.06
C GLN A 355 -11.21 -20.38 15.14
N GLY A 356 -10.19 -21.20 14.91
CA GLY A 356 -10.25 -22.67 15.12
C GLY A 356 -10.36 -23.12 16.59
N GLY A 357 -10.30 -22.18 17.55
CA GLY A 357 -10.52 -22.43 18.97
C GLY A 357 -11.93 -22.10 19.47
N ALA A 358 -12.82 -21.59 18.61
CA ALA A 358 -14.18 -21.22 19.00
C ALA A 358 -15.19 -21.90 18.06
N GLY A 359 -15.63 -23.10 18.44
CA GLY A 359 -16.78 -23.76 17.83
C GLY A 359 -16.54 -25.21 17.41
N ARG A 360 -16.28 -26.10 18.36
CA ARG A 360 -17.02 -27.37 18.33
C ARG A 360 -18.34 -27.07 19.03
N THR A 361 -19.39 -26.88 18.25
CA THR A 361 -20.74 -26.78 18.81
C THR A 361 -21.14 -28.15 19.34
N ARG A 362 -22.00 -28.15 20.35
CA ARG A 362 -22.55 -29.32 21.03
C ARG A 362 -23.21 -30.34 20.05
N ASP A 363 -23.51 -29.90 18.83
CA ASP A 363 -24.11 -30.68 17.75
C ASP A 363 -23.14 -31.65 17.05
N ASP A 364 -21.81 -31.44 17.15
CA ASP A 364 -20.82 -32.36 16.59
C ASP A 364 -20.54 -33.54 17.53
N GLU A 365 -20.72 -33.38 18.85
CA GLU A 365 -20.58 -34.48 19.83
C GLU A 365 -21.80 -35.41 19.87
N GLU A 366 -22.98 -34.94 19.46
CA GLU A 366 -24.19 -35.79 19.35
C GLU A 366 -24.17 -36.67 18.09
N ARG A 367 -23.49 -36.22 17.03
CA ARG A 367 -23.38 -36.97 15.76
C ARG A 367 -22.40 -38.14 15.79
N GLU A 368 -21.47 -38.17 16.75
CA GLU A 368 -20.57 -39.30 17.00
C GLU A 368 -21.17 -40.36 17.96
N ARG A 369 -22.31 -40.09 18.61
CA ARG A 369 -23.01 -41.09 19.44
C ARG A 369 -24.05 -41.93 18.68
N GLU A 370 -24.38 -41.53 17.45
CA GLU A 370 -25.30 -42.25 16.55
C GLU A 370 -24.58 -42.99 15.39
N ARG A 371 -23.24 -43.10 15.45
CA ARG A 371 -22.45 -44.03 14.62
C ARG A 371 -21.80 -45.08 15.51
#